data_AF-A0AAD5X1Z9-F1
#
_entry.id   AF-A0AAD5X1Z9-F1
#
_cell.length_a   1.000
_cell.length_b   1.000
_cell.length_c   1.000
_cell.angle_alpha   90.00
_cell.angle_beta   90.00
_cell.angle_gamma   90.00
#
_symmetry.space_group_name_H-M   'P 1'
#
loop_
_entity.id
_entity.type
_entity.pdbx_description
1 polymer ?
#
loop_
_entity_poly.entity_id
_entity_poly.type
_entity_poly.pdbx_seq_one_letter_code
_entity_poly.pdbx_strand_id
1 'polypeptide(L)'
;MALILISSLLFSQIAISLWKKYHPRSYNLTTLLGLWLVPPVLGYRAGNYRYVTVWVLFSIANSFVVKKAMENPMKSGTPGVVYRWYTWVYNISYAVGIVGYVIMIVTFFHVPILAGMARETEENIFTGAITLLFYGLYFGTLGRDFVDRLSDRMATTMGYYSRTGFPAKHLRSNQCAICGEVTDTSGGAESRQIGIGTGTTPKGTVVKVHRLTCGHAFHEQCIRGWTIIGKKDVCPCCKEKVDLKAFKTNPWDTTQQMYLNLLDALRYMVV
;
A
#
# COMPACT_ATOMS: atom_id res chain seq x y z
N MET A 1 -5.04 2.14 42.70
CA MET A 1 -5.71 1.93 41.40
C MET A 1 -5.26 2.96 40.36
N ALA A 2 -5.57 4.26 40.51
CA ALA A 2 -5.23 5.29 39.51
C ALA A 2 -3.72 5.48 39.26
N LEU A 3 -2.90 5.54 40.32
CA LEU A 3 -1.44 5.67 40.18
C LEU A 3 -0.81 4.47 39.46
N ILE A 4 -1.29 3.26 39.73
CA ILE A 4 -0.82 2.03 39.08
C ILE A 4 -1.15 2.06 37.57
N LEU A 5 -2.36 2.52 37.21
CA LEU A 5 -2.75 2.69 35.82
C LEU A 5 -1.88 3.72 35.11
N ILE A 6 -1.70 4.91 35.70
CA ILE A 6 -0.88 5.98 35.12
C ILE A 6 0.58 5.52 34.95
N SER A 7 1.16 4.88 35.98
CA SER A 7 2.50 4.31 35.89
C SER A 7 2.59 3.26 34.79
N SER A 8 1.61 2.35 34.68
CA SER A 8 1.61 1.33 33.63
C SER A 8 1.55 1.93 32.21
N LEU A 9 0.77 3.00 32.01
CA LEU A 9 0.66 3.70 30.73
C LEU A 9 1.97 4.41 30.34
N LEU A 10 2.62 5.07 31.31
CA LEU A 10 3.92 5.72 31.09
C LEU A 10 5.00 4.69 30.75
N PHE A 11 5.07 3.59 31.50
CA PHE A 11 6.01 2.51 31.23
C PHE A 11 5.77 1.86 29.87
N SER A 12 4.51 1.61 29.48
CA SER A 12 4.20 1.06 28.16
C SER A 12 4.63 2.00 27.04
N GLN A 13 4.42 3.31 27.19
CA GLN A 13 4.80 4.30 26.17
C GLN A 13 6.33 4.39 26.02
N ILE A 14 7.06 4.38 27.15
CA ILE A 14 8.52 4.37 27.15
C ILE A 14 9.04 3.08 26.51
N ALA A 15 8.50 1.92 26.88
CA ALA A 15 8.87 0.63 26.32
C ALA A 15 8.67 0.59 24.79
N ILE A 16 7.53 1.07 24.29
CA ILE A 16 7.23 1.17 22.85
C ILE A 16 8.25 2.09 22.15
N SER A 17 8.58 3.24 22.75
CA SER A 17 9.53 4.18 22.17
C SER A 17 10.97 3.62 22.11
N LEU A 18 11.40 2.92 23.16
CA LEU A 18 12.69 2.24 23.22
C LEU A 18 12.73 1.07 22.23
N TRP A 19 11.64 0.32 22.12
CA TRP A 19 11.55 -0.79 21.18
C TRP A 19 11.65 -0.34 19.73
N LYS A 20 10.99 0.78 19.39
CA LYS A 20 11.11 1.43 18.08
C LYS A 20 12.54 1.85 17.76
N LYS A 21 13.28 2.34 18.77
CA LYS A 21 14.69 2.78 18.62
C LYS A 21 15.67 1.62 18.46
N TYR A 22 15.56 0.59 19.30
CA TYR A 22 16.54 -0.51 19.35
C TYR A 22 16.23 -1.66 18.36
N HIS A 23 14.95 -1.98 18.12
CA HIS A 23 14.56 -3.06 17.21
C HIS A 23 13.45 -2.63 16.24
N PRO A 24 13.74 -1.74 15.27
CA PRO A 24 12.75 -1.21 14.34
C PRO A 24 12.09 -2.29 13.46
N ARG A 25 12.81 -3.39 13.16
CA ARG A 25 12.26 -4.52 12.39
C ARG A 25 11.17 -5.26 13.17
N SER A 26 11.46 -5.63 14.41
CA SER A 26 10.53 -6.37 15.28
C SER A 26 9.33 -5.50 15.67
N TYR A 27 9.57 -4.22 15.94
CA TYR A 27 8.51 -3.25 16.20
C TYR A 27 7.54 -3.15 15.02
N ASN A 28 8.04 -2.93 13.81
CA ASN A 28 7.19 -2.87 12.62
C ASN A 28 6.45 -4.19 12.39
N LEU A 29 7.09 -5.35 12.52
CA LEU A 29 6.42 -6.63 12.35
C LEU A 29 5.27 -6.81 13.35
N THR A 30 5.52 -6.49 14.62
CA THR A 30 4.52 -6.60 15.69
C THR A 30 3.35 -5.66 15.47
N THR A 31 3.59 -4.41 15.07
CA THR A 31 2.51 -3.46 14.80
C THR A 31 1.68 -3.87 13.59
N LEU A 32 2.29 -4.49 12.57
CA LEU A 32 1.54 -5.07 11.45
C LEU A 32 0.65 -6.23 11.91
N LEU A 33 1.21 -7.14 12.71
CA LEU A 33 0.45 -8.28 13.22
C LEU A 33 -0.67 -7.84 14.16
N GLY A 34 -0.42 -6.82 14.99
CA GLY A 34 -1.42 -6.18 15.83
C GLY A 34 -2.55 -5.58 15.00
N LEU A 35 -2.22 -4.78 13.98
CA LEU A 35 -3.23 -4.22 13.07
C LEU A 35 -4.00 -5.32 12.32
N TRP A 36 -3.36 -6.43 11.96
CA TRP A 36 -4.02 -7.52 11.25
C TRP A 36 -4.93 -8.38 12.14
N LEU A 37 -4.55 -8.64 13.40
CA LEU A 37 -5.26 -9.56 14.30
C LEU A 37 -6.23 -8.90 15.28
N VAL A 38 -5.98 -7.67 15.73
CA VAL A 38 -6.79 -7.04 16.78
C VAL A 38 -8.23 -6.80 16.31
N PRO A 39 -8.49 -6.14 15.16
CA PRO A 39 -9.85 -5.89 14.70
C PRO A 39 -10.72 -7.14 14.46
N PRO A 40 -10.26 -8.24 13.82
CA PRO A 40 -11.08 -9.44 13.64
C PRO A 40 -11.36 -10.16 14.96
N VAL A 41 -10.43 -10.16 15.91
CA VAL A 41 -10.68 -10.74 17.25
C VAL A 41 -11.76 -9.95 17.99
N LEU A 42 -11.72 -8.62 17.94
CA LEU A 42 -12.77 -7.77 18.51
C LEU A 42 -14.11 -7.97 17.77
N GLY A 43 -14.09 -8.05 16.44
CA GLY A 43 -15.28 -8.29 15.62
C GLY A 43 -15.94 -9.64 15.90
N TYR A 44 -15.16 -10.69 16.11
CA TYR A 44 -15.66 -12.00 16.54
C TYR A 44 -16.30 -11.94 17.93
N ARG A 45 -15.65 -11.28 18.90
CA ARG A 45 -16.22 -11.09 20.25
C ARG A 45 -17.49 -10.25 20.24
N ALA A 46 -17.59 -9.30 19.32
CA ALA A 46 -18.80 -8.49 19.11
C ALA A 46 -19.90 -9.22 18.33
N GLY A 47 -19.71 -10.48 17.93
CA GLY A 47 -20.70 -11.26 17.17
C GLY A 47 -20.84 -10.84 15.70
N ASN A 48 -19.93 -10.02 15.17
CA ASN A 48 -19.98 -9.56 13.78
C ASN A 48 -19.32 -10.57 12.82
N TYR A 49 -20.01 -11.67 12.56
CA TYR A 49 -19.52 -12.74 11.68
C TYR A 49 -19.33 -12.28 10.22
N ARG A 50 -20.06 -11.25 9.77
CA ARG A 50 -19.91 -10.68 8.43
C ARG A 50 -18.51 -10.12 8.24
N TYR A 51 -18.03 -9.35 9.21
CA TYR A 51 -16.68 -8.79 9.19
C TYR A 51 -15.60 -9.87 9.15
N VAL A 52 -15.74 -10.88 10.01
CA VAL A 52 -14.78 -12.00 10.08
C VAL A 52 -14.73 -12.76 8.75
N THR A 53 -15.88 -12.97 8.11
CA THR A 53 -15.96 -13.64 6.80
C THR A 53 -15.22 -12.85 5.72
N VAL A 54 -15.46 -11.53 5.62
CA VAL A 54 -14.74 -10.66 4.67
C VAL A 54 -13.24 -10.66 4.96
N TRP A 55 -12.85 -10.62 6.24
CA TRP A 55 -11.45 -10.67 6.66
C TRP A 55 -10.77 -11.99 6.26
N VAL A 56 -11.44 -13.13 6.42
CA VAL A 56 -10.90 -14.44 6.00
C VAL A 56 -10.70 -14.48 4.49
N LEU A 57 -11.70 -14.06 3.71
CA LEU A 57 -11.60 -14.01 2.24
C LEU A 57 -10.47 -13.11 1.77
N PHE A 58 -10.36 -11.92 2.34
CA PHE A 58 -9.26 -11.00 2.07
C PHE A 58 -7.91 -11.62 2.43
N SER A 59 -7.80 -12.25 3.59
CA SER A 59 -6.56 -12.87 4.06
C SER A 59 -6.13 -14.02 3.16
N ILE A 60 -7.04 -14.88 2.71
CA ILE A 60 -6.74 -15.97 1.75
C ILE A 60 -6.20 -15.39 0.43
N ALA A 61 -6.91 -14.41 -0.15
CA ALA A 61 -6.49 -13.79 -1.39
C ALA A 61 -5.14 -13.06 -1.25
N ASN A 62 -4.93 -12.35 -0.13
CA ASN A 62 -3.68 -11.67 0.19
C ASN A 62 -2.53 -12.67 0.37
N SER A 63 -2.75 -13.80 1.05
CA SER A 63 -1.76 -14.86 1.22
C SER A 63 -1.31 -15.47 -0.11
N PHE A 64 -2.21 -15.62 -1.08
CA PHE A 64 -1.84 -16.09 -2.42
C PHE A 64 -0.89 -15.12 -3.13
N VAL A 65 -1.17 -13.81 -3.05
CA VAL A 65 -0.34 -12.76 -3.65
C VAL A 65 1.02 -12.65 -2.95
N VAL A 66 1.02 -12.72 -1.61
CA VAL A 66 2.24 -12.74 -0.79
C VAL A 66 3.11 -13.96 -1.15
N LYS A 67 2.51 -15.15 -1.26
CA LYS A 67 3.23 -16.38 -1.63
C LYS A 67 3.95 -16.20 -2.96
N LYS A 68 3.26 -15.67 -3.97
CA LYS A 68 3.84 -15.40 -5.29
C LYS A 68 5.01 -14.40 -5.22
N ALA A 69 4.88 -13.36 -4.40
CA ALA A 69 5.92 -12.35 -4.19
C ALA A 69 7.15 -12.88 -3.42
N MET A 70 6.99 -13.99 -2.67
CA MET A 70 8.06 -14.62 -1.88
C MET A 70 8.80 -15.76 -2.60
N GLU A 71 8.37 -16.15 -3.80
CA GLU A 71 9.04 -17.17 -4.61
C GLU A 71 10.49 -16.75 -4.94
N ASN A 72 11.45 -17.65 -4.71
CA ASN A 72 12.86 -17.48 -5.06
C ASN A 72 13.30 -18.60 -6.02
N PRO A 73 13.71 -18.32 -7.27
CA PRO A 73 13.76 -17.00 -7.92
C PRO A 73 12.38 -16.49 -8.33
N MET A 74 12.15 -15.19 -8.19
CA MET A 74 10.88 -14.58 -8.55
C MET A 74 10.72 -14.45 -10.07
N LYS A 75 9.52 -14.75 -10.57
CA LYS A 75 9.17 -14.50 -11.97
C LYS A 75 9.06 -13.00 -12.21
N SER A 76 9.60 -12.53 -13.33
CA SER A 76 9.68 -11.12 -13.70
C SER A 76 8.32 -10.40 -13.81
N GLY A 77 7.26 -11.11 -14.22
CA GLY A 77 5.91 -10.55 -14.27
C GLY A 77 5.20 -10.42 -12.91
N THR A 78 5.82 -10.88 -11.81
CA THR A 78 5.19 -10.92 -10.47
C THR A 78 4.95 -9.54 -9.88
N PRO A 79 5.90 -8.57 -9.89
CA PRO A 79 5.67 -7.24 -9.34
C PRO A 79 4.46 -6.53 -9.96
N GLY A 80 4.26 -6.68 -11.27
CA GLY A 80 3.09 -6.12 -11.95
C GLY A 80 1.77 -6.70 -11.45
N VAL A 81 1.71 -8.01 -11.18
CA VAL A 81 0.52 -8.66 -10.61
C VAL A 81 0.27 -8.21 -9.17
N VAL A 82 1.33 -8.14 -8.36
CA VAL A 82 1.27 -7.71 -6.96
C VAL A 82 0.76 -6.27 -6.87
N TYR A 83 1.36 -5.34 -7.61
CA TYR A 83 0.93 -3.95 -7.63
C TYR A 83 -0.51 -3.79 -8.09
N ARG A 84 -0.91 -4.51 -9.15
CA ARG A 84 -2.30 -4.47 -9.65
C ARG A 84 -3.32 -4.96 -8.63
N TRP A 85 -3.02 -6.03 -7.90
CA TRP A 85 -3.86 -6.52 -6.82
C TRP A 85 -4.06 -5.45 -5.73
N TYR A 86 -2.96 -4.85 -5.25
CA TYR A 86 -3.06 -3.83 -4.20
C TYR A 86 -3.71 -2.52 -4.68
N THR A 87 -3.55 -2.15 -5.95
CA THR A 87 -4.34 -1.05 -6.55
C THR A 87 -5.84 -1.37 -6.53
N TRP A 88 -6.22 -2.60 -6.84
CA TRP A 88 -7.62 -3.02 -6.83
C TRP A 88 -8.21 -3.00 -5.42
N VAL A 89 -7.52 -3.58 -4.43
CA VAL A 89 -7.89 -3.51 -3.01
C VAL A 89 -8.04 -2.06 -2.56
N TYR A 90 -7.06 -1.23 -2.92
CA TYR A 90 -7.06 0.20 -2.60
C TYR A 90 -8.29 0.93 -3.18
N ASN A 91 -8.61 0.71 -4.46
CA ASN A 91 -9.75 1.38 -5.11
C ASN A 91 -11.09 0.99 -4.47
N ILE A 92 -11.24 -0.28 -4.09
CA ILE A 92 -12.44 -0.75 -3.37
C ILE A 92 -12.51 -0.12 -1.99
N SER A 93 -11.42 -0.17 -1.21
CA SER A 93 -11.35 0.44 0.12
C SER A 93 -11.63 1.94 0.10
N TYR A 94 -11.12 2.64 -0.92
CA TYR A 94 -11.37 4.06 -1.14
C TYR A 94 -12.85 4.33 -1.48
N ALA A 95 -13.44 3.58 -2.41
CA ALA A 95 -14.84 3.73 -2.78
C ALA A 95 -15.78 3.44 -1.58
N VAL A 96 -15.55 2.33 -0.88
CA VAL A 96 -16.32 1.95 0.33
C VAL A 96 -16.16 3.00 1.43
N GLY A 97 -14.94 3.49 1.65
CA GLY A 97 -14.66 4.54 2.63
C GLY A 97 -15.37 5.86 2.32
N ILE A 98 -15.36 6.31 1.05
CA ILE A 98 -16.09 7.52 0.64
C ILE A 98 -17.59 7.35 0.78
N VAL A 99 -18.15 6.23 0.31
CA VAL A 99 -19.58 5.95 0.43
C VAL A 99 -20.00 5.96 1.91
N GLY A 100 -19.23 5.28 2.78
CA GLY A 100 -19.47 5.32 4.22
C GLY A 100 -19.40 6.73 4.80
N TYR A 101 -18.40 7.53 4.42
CA TYR A 101 -18.23 8.91 4.87
C TYR A 101 -19.39 9.83 4.43
N VAL A 102 -19.82 9.73 3.17
CA VAL A 102 -20.91 10.54 2.63
C VAL A 102 -22.22 10.18 3.33
N ILE A 103 -22.54 8.89 3.48
CA ILE A 103 -23.75 8.46 4.18
C ILE A 103 -23.71 8.95 5.63
N MET A 104 -22.57 8.81 6.32
CA MET A 104 -22.38 9.27 7.70
C MET A 104 -22.66 10.77 7.84
N ILE A 105 -22.15 11.60 6.92
CA ILE A 105 -22.42 13.06 6.93
C ILE A 105 -23.90 13.35 6.70
N VAL A 106 -24.52 12.69 5.71
CA VAL A 106 -25.94 12.91 5.38
C VAL A 106 -26.82 12.55 6.58
N THR A 107 -26.53 11.44 7.26
CA THR A 107 -27.21 11.05 8.50
C THR A 107 -26.91 12.00 9.66
N PHE A 108 -25.71 12.56 9.76
CA PHE A 108 -25.34 13.49 10.83
C PHE A 108 -26.14 14.80 10.78
N PHE A 109 -26.49 15.27 9.58
CA PHE A 109 -27.37 16.43 9.39
C PHE A 109 -28.87 16.12 9.52
N HIS A 110 -29.23 14.90 9.95
CA HIS A 110 -30.62 14.45 10.08
C HIS A 110 -31.47 14.61 8.79
N VAL A 111 -30.81 14.64 7.61
CA VAL A 111 -31.48 14.67 6.31
C VAL A 111 -32.46 13.50 6.14
N PRO A 112 -32.18 12.27 6.64
CA PRO A 112 -33.15 11.19 6.60
C PRO A 112 -34.45 11.47 7.34
N ILE A 113 -34.38 12.15 8.50
CA ILE A 113 -35.58 12.56 9.26
C ILE A 113 -36.37 13.60 8.47
N LEU A 114 -35.67 14.57 7.86
CA LEU A 114 -36.30 15.60 7.01
C LEU A 114 -37.01 15.00 5.80
N ALA A 115 -36.54 13.85 5.31
CA ALA A 115 -37.15 13.07 4.24
C ALA A 115 -38.30 12.14 4.71
N GLY A 116 -38.67 12.18 5.99
CA GLY A 116 -39.78 11.41 6.56
C GLY A 116 -39.44 9.97 6.97
N MET A 117 -38.15 9.61 7.09
CA MET A 117 -37.76 8.28 7.58
C MET A 117 -37.93 8.15 9.10
N ALA A 118 -38.26 6.96 9.58
CA ALA A 118 -38.32 6.65 11.00
C ALA A 118 -36.93 6.73 11.66
N ARG A 119 -36.88 7.21 12.91
CA ARG A 119 -35.63 7.32 13.70
C ARG A 119 -34.86 6.00 13.81
N GLU A 120 -35.57 4.88 13.96
CA GLU A 120 -34.96 3.55 14.00
C GLU A 120 -34.21 3.19 12.69
N THR A 121 -34.69 3.68 11.55
CA THR A 121 -34.05 3.42 10.26
C THR A 121 -32.79 4.28 10.12
N GLU A 122 -32.84 5.53 10.58
CA GLU A 122 -31.69 6.43 10.60
C GLU A 122 -30.54 5.89 11.46
N GLU A 123 -30.82 5.41 12.68
CA GLU A 123 -29.81 4.84 13.57
C GLU A 123 -29.11 3.62 12.93
N ASN A 124 -29.87 2.78 12.24
CA ASN A 124 -29.34 1.63 11.50
C ASN A 124 -28.47 2.06 10.31
N ILE A 125 -28.89 3.09 9.55
CA ILE A 125 -28.11 3.63 8.43
C ILE A 125 -26.81 4.26 8.95
N PHE A 126 -26.85 5.02 10.04
CA PHE A 126 -25.67 5.63 10.66
C PHE A 126 -24.67 4.57 11.14
N THR A 127 -25.14 3.53 11.82
CA THR A 127 -24.31 2.40 12.25
C THR A 127 -23.69 1.67 11.05
N GLY A 128 -24.48 1.47 9.98
CA GLY A 128 -24.00 0.91 8.72
C GLY A 128 -22.93 1.79 8.05
N ALA A 129 -23.11 3.11 8.08
CA ALA A 129 -22.18 4.08 7.51
C ALA A 129 -20.82 4.08 8.21
N ILE A 130 -20.82 4.08 9.55
CA ILE A 130 -19.59 3.94 10.36
C ILE A 130 -18.92 2.59 10.07
N THR A 131 -19.70 1.52 9.97
CA THR A 131 -19.15 0.18 9.66
C THR A 131 -18.48 0.15 8.29
N LEU A 132 -19.11 0.73 7.25
CA LEU A 132 -18.52 0.85 5.91
C LEU A 132 -17.25 1.71 5.92
N LEU A 133 -17.28 2.85 6.61
CA LEU A 133 -16.10 3.71 6.78
C LEU A 133 -14.94 2.92 7.41
N PHE A 134 -15.22 2.19 8.49
CA PHE A 134 -14.21 1.36 9.16
C PHE A 134 -13.66 0.27 8.24
N TYR A 135 -14.50 -0.36 7.41
CA TYR A 135 -14.04 -1.39 6.46
C TYR A 135 -13.08 -0.77 5.44
N GLY A 136 -13.45 0.37 4.85
CA GLY A 136 -12.60 1.07 3.89
C GLY A 136 -11.25 1.46 4.50
N LEU A 137 -11.25 2.05 5.69
CA LEU A 137 -10.01 2.44 6.37
C LEU A 137 -9.15 1.25 6.80
N TYR A 138 -9.76 0.19 7.33
CA TYR A 138 -9.06 -0.99 7.81
C TYR A 138 -8.39 -1.80 6.69
N PHE A 139 -9.14 -2.17 5.65
CA PHE A 139 -8.56 -2.93 4.54
C PHE A 139 -7.63 -2.05 3.68
N GLY A 140 -7.88 -0.74 3.62
CA GLY A 140 -6.98 0.24 3.03
C GLY A 140 -5.63 0.31 3.74
N THR A 141 -5.62 0.52 5.06
CA THR A 141 -4.38 0.58 5.87
C THR A 141 -3.62 -0.74 5.82
N LEU A 142 -4.30 -1.88 5.95
CA LEU A 142 -3.66 -3.18 5.82
C LEU A 142 -3.03 -3.39 4.45
N GLY A 143 -3.78 -3.19 3.37
CA GLY A 143 -3.28 -3.36 2.01
C GLY A 143 -2.03 -2.50 1.74
N ARG A 144 -2.06 -1.25 2.23
CA ARG A 144 -0.95 -0.30 2.16
C ARG A 144 0.31 -0.80 2.87
N ASP A 145 0.16 -1.33 4.07
CA ASP A 145 1.29 -1.82 4.86
C ASP A 145 1.93 -3.08 4.27
N PHE A 146 1.10 -3.99 3.73
CA PHE A 146 1.59 -5.19 3.07
C PHE A 146 2.39 -4.85 1.81
N VAL A 147 1.87 -3.98 0.95
CA VAL A 147 2.54 -3.67 -0.31
C VAL A 147 3.85 -2.91 -0.13
N ASP A 148 3.98 -2.03 0.87
CA ASP A 148 5.27 -1.40 1.20
C ASP A 148 6.35 -2.45 1.51
N ARG A 149 6.03 -3.46 2.33
CA ARG A 149 6.96 -4.54 2.66
C ARG A 149 7.24 -5.46 1.50
N LEU A 150 6.20 -5.83 0.74
CA LEU A 150 6.34 -6.69 -0.42
C LEU A 150 7.18 -6.01 -1.50
N SER A 151 7.02 -4.71 -1.72
CA SER A 151 7.83 -3.94 -2.68
C SER A 151 9.32 -4.10 -2.39
N ASP A 152 9.72 -3.84 -1.14
CA ASP A 152 11.10 -4.03 -0.71
C ASP A 152 11.60 -5.47 -0.80
N ARG A 153 10.75 -6.43 -0.40
CA ARG A 153 11.12 -7.86 -0.47
C ARG A 153 11.28 -8.30 -1.92
N MET A 154 10.44 -7.80 -2.81
CA MET A 154 10.51 -8.10 -4.23
C MET A 154 11.81 -7.55 -4.83
N ALA A 155 12.11 -6.28 -4.59
CA ALA A 155 13.32 -5.63 -5.10
C ALA A 155 14.61 -6.30 -4.57
N THR A 156 14.65 -6.69 -3.29
CA THR A 156 15.81 -7.41 -2.72
C THR A 156 15.97 -8.82 -3.27
N THR A 157 14.87 -9.51 -3.57
CA THR A 157 14.89 -10.88 -4.14
C THR A 157 15.47 -10.90 -5.56
N MET A 158 15.24 -9.84 -6.34
CA MET A 158 15.84 -9.70 -7.67
C MET A 158 17.36 -9.53 -7.62
N GLY A 159 17.89 -9.02 -6.49
CA GLY A 159 19.32 -8.88 -6.22
C GLY A 159 19.96 -7.57 -6.69
N TYR A 160 19.19 -6.72 -7.40
CA TYR A 160 19.66 -5.40 -7.87
C TYR A 160 19.47 -4.28 -6.86
N TYR A 161 18.66 -4.50 -5.80
CA TYR A 161 18.42 -3.55 -4.72
C TYR A 161 18.91 -4.10 -3.38
N SER A 162 19.59 -3.27 -2.60
CA SER A 162 19.99 -3.53 -1.22
C SER A 162 19.44 -2.44 -0.29
N ARG A 163 18.76 -2.84 0.79
CA ARG A 163 18.33 -1.88 1.83
C ARG A 163 19.55 -1.25 2.53
N THR A 164 20.54 -2.07 2.87
CA THR A 164 21.78 -1.68 3.57
C THR A 164 22.96 -2.44 2.96
N GLY A 165 23.95 -1.72 2.41
CA GLY A 165 25.12 -2.31 1.75
C GLY A 165 25.05 -2.29 0.21
N PHE A 166 25.92 -3.07 -0.43
CA PHE A 166 26.00 -3.15 -1.90
C PHE A 166 25.00 -4.17 -2.48
N PRO A 167 24.44 -3.93 -3.68
CA PRO A 167 23.57 -4.88 -4.35
C PRO A 167 24.33 -6.15 -4.74
N ALA A 168 23.67 -7.30 -4.71
CA ALA A 168 24.27 -8.59 -5.03
C ALA A 168 24.53 -8.79 -6.54
N LYS A 169 23.82 -8.05 -7.40
CA LYS A 169 23.95 -8.11 -8.86
C LYS A 169 24.18 -6.73 -9.45
N HIS A 170 25.07 -6.65 -10.43
CA HIS A 170 25.25 -5.46 -11.24
C HIS A 170 24.09 -5.33 -12.24
N LEU A 171 23.48 -4.15 -12.32
CA LEU A 171 22.39 -3.87 -13.24
C LEU A 171 22.94 -3.51 -14.63
N ARG A 172 22.39 -4.08 -15.70
CA ARG A 172 22.68 -3.64 -17.08
C ARG A 172 21.81 -2.43 -17.42
N SER A 173 22.33 -1.50 -18.23
CA SER A 173 21.66 -0.21 -18.52
C SER A 173 20.27 -0.31 -19.18
N ASN A 174 19.94 -1.46 -19.76
CA ASN A 174 18.65 -1.73 -20.42
C ASN A 174 17.80 -2.77 -19.66
N GLN A 175 17.92 -2.85 -18.33
CA GLN A 175 17.16 -3.79 -17.52
C GLN A 175 16.46 -3.07 -16.36
N CYS A 176 15.20 -3.39 -16.13
CA CYS A 176 14.45 -2.84 -15.02
C CYS A 176 14.85 -3.56 -13.71
N ALA A 177 15.31 -2.82 -12.69
CA ALA A 177 15.76 -3.45 -11.44
C ALA A 177 14.64 -4.05 -10.57
N ILE A 178 13.38 -3.70 -10.86
CA ILE A 178 12.21 -4.14 -10.07
C ILE A 178 11.69 -5.49 -10.58
N CYS A 179 11.55 -5.66 -11.90
CA CYS A 179 11.04 -6.89 -12.51
C CYS A 179 12.14 -7.75 -13.16
N GLY A 180 13.32 -7.18 -13.43
CA GLY A 180 14.44 -7.87 -14.08
C GLY A 180 14.24 -8.13 -15.57
N GLU A 181 13.21 -7.58 -16.22
CA GLU A 181 13.09 -7.68 -17.69
C GLU A 181 13.83 -6.54 -18.40
N VAL A 182 14.14 -6.78 -19.67
CA VAL A 182 14.73 -5.79 -20.55
C VAL A 182 13.78 -4.61 -20.77
N THR A 183 14.35 -3.41 -20.89
CA THR A 183 13.66 -2.16 -21.20
C THR A 183 13.94 -1.71 -22.63
N ASP A 184 14.34 -2.63 -23.52
CA ASP A 184 14.76 -2.29 -24.89
C ASP A 184 13.63 -1.58 -25.63
N THR A 185 13.91 -0.32 -25.99
CA THR A 185 13.13 0.49 -26.91
C THR A 185 13.34 -0.06 -28.31
N SER A 186 12.35 -0.79 -28.83
CA SER A 186 12.32 -1.21 -30.23
C SER A 186 12.08 0.01 -31.11
N GLY A 187 13.17 0.70 -31.48
CA GLY A 187 13.16 1.84 -32.38
C GLY A 187 14.30 2.81 -32.11
N GLY A 188 15.42 2.64 -32.81
CA GLY A 188 16.42 3.68 -33.02
C GLY A 188 17.33 3.98 -31.83
N ALA A 189 18.64 3.94 -32.10
CA ALA A 189 19.62 4.66 -31.31
C ALA A 189 19.19 6.13 -31.13
N GLU A 190 19.58 6.73 -29.99
CA GLU A 190 19.41 8.15 -29.66
C GLU A 190 18.04 8.59 -29.11
N SER A 191 17.77 8.18 -27.88
CA SER A 191 17.19 9.15 -26.94
C SER A 191 17.84 9.00 -25.57
N ARG A 192 18.90 9.78 -25.33
CA ARG A 192 19.49 10.05 -24.02
C ARG A 192 18.64 11.05 -23.21
N GLN A 193 17.39 11.27 -23.58
CA GLN A 193 16.51 12.20 -22.87
C GLN A 193 15.71 11.52 -21.76
N ILE A 194 15.55 12.25 -20.67
CA ILE A 194 14.59 11.98 -19.60
C ILE A 194 13.20 11.99 -20.24
N GLY A 195 12.43 10.91 -20.10
CA GLY A 195 11.14 10.82 -20.78
C GLY A 195 10.51 9.43 -20.80
N ILE A 196 9.33 9.36 -21.41
CA ILE A 196 8.54 8.15 -21.61
C ILE A 196 8.88 7.57 -23.00
N GLY A 197 9.46 6.38 -23.03
CA GLY A 197 9.68 5.59 -24.24
C GLY A 197 8.74 4.38 -24.30
N THR A 198 8.72 3.69 -25.44
CA THR A 198 8.02 2.39 -25.58
C THR A 198 9.07 1.28 -25.70
N GLY A 199 9.01 0.31 -24.80
CA GLY A 199 9.85 -0.89 -24.82
C GLY A 199 9.03 -2.12 -25.16
N THR A 200 9.67 -3.17 -25.67
CA THR A 200 9.02 -4.45 -25.91
C THR A 200 9.49 -5.47 -24.87
N THR A 201 8.53 -6.13 -24.22
CA THR A 201 8.84 -7.26 -23.33
C THR A 201 9.16 -8.50 -24.17
N PRO A 202 9.85 -9.51 -23.60
CA PRO A 202 10.10 -10.78 -24.30
C PRO A 202 8.82 -11.52 -24.75
N LYS A 203 7.64 -11.10 -24.25
CA LYS A 203 6.32 -11.59 -24.68
C LYS A 203 5.68 -10.79 -25.82
N GLY A 204 6.42 -9.87 -26.46
CA GLY A 204 5.92 -9.02 -27.54
C GLY A 204 4.93 -7.93 -27.08
N THR A 205 4.73 -7.76 -25.77
CA THR A 205 3.85 -6.71 -25.25
C THR A 205 4.60 -5.38 -25.22
N VAL A 206 4.05 -4.35 -25.85
CA VAL A 206 4.55 -2.98 -25.79
C VAL A 206 4.28 -2.41 -24.40
N VAL A 207 5.34 -2.07 -23.68
CA VAL A 207 5.28 -1.52 -22.32
C VAL A 207 5.96 -0.17 -22.30
N LYS A 208 5.31 0.82 -21.68
CA LYS A 208 5.92 2.14 -21.49
C LYS A 208 7.10 2.05 -20.54
N VAL A 209 8.22 2.64 -20.92
CA VAL A 209 9.47 2.71 -20.15
C VAL A 209 9.67 4.16 -19.74
N HIS A 210 10.05 4.39 -18.50
CA HIS A 210 10.34 5.71 -17.96
C HIS A 210 11.79 5.78 -17.48
N ARG A 211 12.53 6.78 -17.95
CA ARG A 211 13.90 7.06 -17.52
C ARG A 211 13.91 8.16 -16.46
N LEU A 212 14.51 7.85 -15.31
CA LEU A 212 14.67 8.78 -14.20
C LEU A 212 15.81 9.78 -14.47
N THR A 213 15.87 10.86 -13.68
CA THR A 213 16.98 11.85 -13.69
C THR A 213 18.34 11.21 -13.47
N CYS A 214 18.39 10.18 -12.62
CA CYS A 214 19.58 9.37 -12.35
C CYS A 214 20.03 8.47 -13.53
N GLY A 215 19.34 8.52 -14.67
CA GLY A 215 19.65 7.74 -15.87
C GLY A 215 19.14 6.28 -15.88
N HIS A 216 18.62 5.78 -14.76
CA HIS A 216 18.05 4.42 -14.68
C HIS A 216 16.68 4.33 -15.37
N ALA A 217 16.48 3.29 -16.18
CA ALA A 217 15.24 3.01 -16.90
C ALA A 217 14.41 1.92 -16.22
N PHE A 218 13.10 2.14 -16.12
CA PHE A 218 12.16 1.18 -15.53
C PHE A 218 10.89 1.10 -16.38
N HIS A 219 10.16 -0.02 -16.33
CA HIS A 219 8.78 -0.02 -16.85
C HIS A 219 7.91 0.91 -16.02
N GLU A 220 7.05 1.68 -16.67
CA GLU A 220 6.17 2.67 -16.04
C GLU A 220 5.34 2.02 -14.91
N GLN A 221 4.81 0.83 -15.13
CA GLN A 221 4.03 0.09 -14.13
C GLN A 221 4.87 -0.30 -12.90
N CYS A 222 6.14 -0.66 -13.11
CA CYS A 222 7.03 -1.06 -12.02
C CYS A 222 7.43 0.15 -11.18
N ILE A 223 7.89 1.23 -11.82
CA ILE A 223 8.32 2.43 -11.10
C ILE A 223 7.15 3.15 -10.44
N ARG A 224 5.99 3.22 -11.09
CA ARG A 224 4.77 3.78 -10.49
C ARG A 224 4.29 2.93 -9.31
N GLY A 225 4.36 1.61 -9.42
CA GLY A 225 4.08 0.71 -8.31
C GLY A 225 5.03 0.94 -7.14
N TRP A 226 6.32 1.07 -7.40
CA TRP A 226 7.33 1.36 -6.38
C TRP A 226 7.11 2.72 -5.69
N THR A 227 6.89 3.79 -6.45
CA THR A 227 6.81 5.15 -5.92
C THR A 227 5.46 5.45 -5.27
N ILE A 228 4.35 5.12 -5.94
CA ILE A 228 3.00 5.44 -5.45
C ILE A 228 2.54 4.39 -4.45
N ILE A 229 2.55 3.13 -4.86
CA ILE A 229 1.94 2.03 -4.09
C ILE A 229 2.89 1.54 -2.98
N GLY A 230 4.20 1.45 -3.27
CA GLY A 230 5.23 1.08 -2.30
C GLY A 230 5.74 2.23 -1.42
N LYS A 231 5.30 3.47 -1.65
CA LYS A 231 5.73 4.68 -0.92
C LYS A 231 7.24 4.89 -0.91
N LYS A 232 7.92 4.55 -2.00
CA LYS A 232 9.37 4.73 -2.12
C LYS A 232 9.68 5.87 -3.08
N ASP A 233 10.07 7.02 -2.53
CA ASP A 233 10.44 8.21 -3.29
C ASP A 233 11.90 8.20 -3.78
N VAL A 234 12.55 7.04 -3.76
CA VAL A 234 13.95 6.86 -4.14
C VAL A 234 14.10 5.82 -5.23
N CYS A 235 15.11 6.02 -6.09
CA CYS A 235 15.48 5.07 -7.12
C CYS A 235 15.93 3.74 -6.48
N PRO A 236 15.39 2.59 -6.91
CA PRO A 236 15.83 1.28 -6.42
C PRO A 236 17.32 0.99 -6.64
N CYS A 237 18.00 1.68 -7.56
CA CYS A 237 19.39 1.39 -7.89
C CYS A 237 20.36 2.29 -7.12
N CYS A 238 20.26 3.60 -7.32
CA CYS A 238 21.19 4.59 -6.78
C CYS A 238 20.70 5.30 -5.52
N LYS A 239 19.44 5.07 -5.09
CA LYS A 239 18.79 5.76 -3.95
C LYS A 239 18.66 7.28 -4.11
N GLU A 240 18.87 7.81 -5.33
CA GLU A 240 18.57 9.20 -5.65
C GLU A 240 17.06 9.44 -5.58
N LYS A 241 16.65 10.62 -5.10
CA LYS A 241 15.24 10.98 -5.02
C LYS A 241 14.63 11.07 -6.42
N VAL A 242 13.44 10.50 -6.55
CA VAL A 242 12.68 10.50 -7.79
C VAL A 242 11.69 11.64 -7.79
N ASP A 243 11.61 12.41 -8.89
CA ASP A 243 10.59 13.44 -9.02
C ASP A 243 9.20 12.80 -9.22
N LEU A 244 8.41 12.80 -8.14
CA LEU A 244 7.06 12.25 -8.13
C LEU A 244 6.08 13.03 -9.02
N LYS A 245 6.39 14.29 -9.36
CA LYS A 245 5.51 15.13 -10.21
C LYS A 245 5.45 14.60 -11.63
N ALA A 246 6.54 14.02 -12.14
CA ALA A 246 6.60 13.42 -13.47
C ALA A 246 5.62 12.24 -13.66
N PHE A 247 5.18 11.61 -12.57
CA PHE A 247 4.22 10.48 -12.61
C PHE A 247 2.76 10.90 -12.43
N LYS A 248 2.48 12.16 -12.08
CA LYS A 248 1.13 12.71 -11.92
C LYS A 248 0.58 13.09 -13.29
N THR A 249 0.08 12.11 -14.03
CA THR A 249 -0.57 12.36 -15.32
C THR A 249 -2.06 12.63 -15.17
N ASN A 250 -2.70 12.13 -14.10
CA ASN A 250 -4.12 12.35 -13.85
C ASN A 250 -4.40 13.04 -12.51
N PRO A 251 -5.42 13.93 -12.42
CA PRO A 251 -5.88 14.52 -11.16
C PRO A 251 -6.23 13.47 -10.09
N TRP A 252 -6.72 12.32 -10.54
CA TRP A 252 -7.01 11.16 -9.71
C TRP A 252 -5.78 10.65 -8.93
N ASP A 253 -4.56 10.76 -9.48
CA ASP A 253 -3.34 10.37 -8.75
C ASP A 253 -3.12 11.24 -7.49
N THR A 254 -3.56 12.50 -7.52
CA THR A 254 -3.46 13.42 -6.37
C THR A 254 -4.47 13.04 -5.29
N THR A 255 -5.70 12.72 -5.67
CA THR A 255 -6.71 12.21 -4.73
C THR A 255 -6.26 10.90 -4.10
N GLN A 256 -5.60 10.05 -4.89
CA GLN A 256 -5.08 8.79 -4.39
C GLN A 256 -4.00 9.02 -3.32
N GLN A 257 -3.09 9.96 -3.58
CA GLN A 257 -2.03 10.32 -2.65
C GLN A 257 -2.56 10.90 -1.34
N MET A 258 -3.62 11.71 -1.37
CA MET A 258 -4.26 12.24 -0.15
C MET A 258 -4.85 11.14 0.72
N TYR A 259 -5.58 10.18 0.14
CA TYR A 259 -6.13 9.07 0.90
C TYR A 259 -5.02 8.15 1.44
N LEU A 260 -3.93 7.92 0.68
CA LEU A 260 -2.76 7.20 1.20
C LEU A 260 -2.13 7.91 2.40
N ASN A 261 -2.03 9.24 2.37
CA ASN A 261 -1.53 10.02 3.51
C ASN A 261 -2.48 9.95 4.72
N LEU A 262 -3.80 9.92 4.49
CA LEU A 262 -4.80 9.71 5.55
C LEU A 262 -4.62 8.33 6.20
N LEU A 263 -4.43 7.27 5.41
CA LEU A 263 -4.16 5.92 5.93
C LEU A 263 -2.87 5.88 6.75
N ASP A 264 -1.82 6.56 6.28
CA ASP A 264 -0.55 6.66 7.01
C ASP A 264 -0.70 7.43 8.34
N ALA A 265 -1.50 8.49 8.35
CA ALA A 265 -1.82 9.25 9.56
C ALA A 265 -2.64 8.41 10.56
N LEU A 266 -3.64 7.67 10.08
CA LEU A 266 -4.42 6.73 10.90
C LEU A 266 -3.51 5.67 11.52
N ARG A 267 -2.60 5.09 10.75
CA ARG A 267 -1.62 4.14 11.27
C ARG A 267 -0.76 4.74 12.37
N TYR A 268 -0.30 5.97 12.19
CA TYR A 268 0.51 6.67 13.20
C TYR A 268 -0.28 6.99 14.48
N MET A 269 -1.60 7.19 14.40
CA MET A 269 -2.43 7.40 15.60
C MET A 269 -2.73 6.10 16.35
N VAL A 270 -2.78 4.97 15.64
CA VAL A 270 -3.05 3.65 16.23
C VAL A 270 -1.81 3.04 16.91
N VAL A 271 -0.61 3.46 16.49
CA VAL A 271 0.69 2.89 16.89
C VAL A 271 1.48 3.84 17.78
#